data_AF-A0A0P7Z8H9-F1
#
_entry.id   AF-A0A0P7Z8H9-F1
#
_cell.length_a   1.000
_cell.length_b   1.000
_cell.length_c   1.000
_cell.angle_alpha   90.00
_cell.angle_beta   90.00
_cell.angle_gamma   90.00
#
_symmetry.space_group_name_H-M   'P 1'
#
loop_
_entity.id
_entity.type
_entity.pdbx_description
1 polymer ?
#
loop_
_entity_poly.entity_id
_entity_poly.type
_entity_poly.pdbx_seq_one_letter_code
_entity_poly.pdbx_strand_id
1 'polypeptide(L)'
;MQNRPPLLVPLNPNHPHCLDGLDRWLQLELLDDDQVKRLCREALTCPLPASETQPEPQSAPSQRSTIPYRPPVVQTASKTVSPLARHWTIAQSLKDELSVRWLLWLGVFVVLISSAVLAASQWGRVPPAGQYGILWLYTLGFAITSGWLHRRQTLALTAQTLQTIVYGLIPLNFWAMDEFGLWSSPLGWIAIALASISLGLWLWRQSDLTRQQTALLLLFSLSHWPFNTLPLLSQLGLYLATLGGVITSRQQRGLTQLGIVAYGLASFSGRAILADSPLLSSFSAAWAILAWQLADPQHPRRSRLGAVLFLLAWGLSLSNLAWPVLVITGLALHRLGQRLQRFGKPRDLALTALVGLQGYLMAWYVLPQSLRSTLGTTIQESLDIQSQTTVIALLLPTPARRLTL
;
A
#
# COMPACT_ATOMS: atom_id res chain seq x y z
N MET A 1 11.66 -52.11 53.77
CA MET A 1 11.89 -52.93 52.55
C MET A 1 13.39 -52.94 52.26
N GLN A 2 13.92 -54.09 51.83
CA GLN A 2 15.34 -54.54 51.85
C GLN A 2 16.47 -53.51 51.61
N ASN A 3 17.50 -53.59 52.47
CA ASN A 3 18.87 -53.10 52.25
C ASN A 3 19.47 -53.67 50.95
N ARG A 4 19.82 -52.81 49.99
CA ARG A 4 20.75 -53.12 48.89
C ARG A 4 22.11 -52.49 49.17
N PRO A 5 23.24 -53.15 48.83
CA PRO A 5 24.57 -52.59 49.04
C PRO A 5 24.78 -51.33 48.19
N PRO A 6 25.58 -50.34 48.65
CA PRO A 6 25.83 -49.12 47.90
C PRO A 6 26.62 -49.43 46.63
N LEU A 7 25.98 -49.17 45.49
CA LEU A 7 26.60 -49.27 44.17
C LEU A 7 27.56 -48.09 43.99
N LEU A 8 28.86 -48.33 44.15
CA LEU A 8 29.90 -47.33 43.91
C LEU A 8 30.14 -47.22 42.41
N VAL A 9 29.52 -46.21 41.77
CA VAL A 9 29.75 -45.91 40.36
C VAL A 9 30.77 -44.79 40.25
N PRO A 10 31.94 -45.01 39.61
CA PRO A 10 32.94 -43.97 39.43
C PRO A 10 32.41 -42.90 38.47
N LEU A 11 32.21 -41.68 38.97
CA LEU A 11 31.78 -40.53 38.19
C LEU A 11 33.01 -39.85 37.56
N ASN A 12 33.00 -39.70 36.23
CA ASN A 12 33.99 -38.91 35.51
C ASN A 12 33.42 -37.49 35.27
N PRO A 13 33.89 -36.46 36.00
CA PRO A 13 33.32 -35.13 35.94
C PRO A 13 33.61 -34.40 34.62
N ASN A 14 34.56 -34.87 33.83
CA ASN A 14 34.93 -34.27 32.54
C ASN A 14 34.16 -34.86 31.35
N HIS A 15 33.26 -35.82 31.58
CA HIS A 15 32.46 -36.39 30.50
C HIS A 15 31.33 -35.42 30.10
N PRO A 16 31.15 -35.09 28.80
CA PRO A 16 30.26 -34.02 28.35
C PRO A 16 28.78 -34.23 28.67
N HIS A 17 28.36 -35.48 28.89
CA HIS A 17 26.98 -35.86 29.26
C HIS A 17 26.84 -36.35 30.72
N CYS A 18 27.80 -36.01 31.59
CA CYS A 18 27.79 -36.43 32.99
C CYS A 18 26.55 -35.91 33.75
N LEU A 19 26.18 -34.64 33.52
CA LEU A 19 25.01 -34.02 34.14
C LEU A 19 23.68 -34.62 33.64
N ASP A 20 23.59 -34.95 32.35
CA ASP A 20 22.42 -35.62 31.77
C ASP A 20 22.19 -37.01 32.38
N GLY A 21 23.27 -37.70 32.74
CA GLY A 21 23.22 -38.98 33.45
C GLY A 21 22.68 -38.85 34.87
N LEU A 22 23.13 -37.82 35.60
CA LEU A 22 22.63 -37.50 36.95
C LEU A 22 21.14 -37.14 36.93
N ASP A 23 20.70 -36.33 35.96
CA ASP A 23 19.28 -35.97 35.81
C ASP A 23 18.40 -37.19 35.53
N ARG A 24 18.88 -38.14 34.72
CA ARG A 24 18.15 -39.40 34.48
C ARG A 24 18.07 -40.26 35.74
N TRP A 25 19.11 -40.31 36.55
CA TRP A 25 19.08 -41.06 37.81
C TRP A 25 18.16 -40.42 38.85
N LEU A 26 18.03 -39.09 38.81
CA LEU A 26 17.06 -38.34 39.62
C LEU A 26 15.62 -38.63 39.18
N GLN A 27 15.35 -38.63 37.87
CA GLN A 27 14.04 -38.99 37.29
C GLN A 27 13.63 -40.44 37.56
N LEU A 28 14.61 -41.34 37.71
CA LEU A 28 14.38 -42.74 38.07
C LEU A 28 14.28 -42.95 39.59
N GLU A 29 14.26 -41.87 40.39
CA GLU A 29 14.23 -41.88 41.87
C GLU A 29 15.36 -42.69 42.51
N LEU A 30 16.46 -42.90 41.77
CA LEU A 30 17.66 -43.59 42.25
C LEU A 30 18.56 -42.66 43.07
N LEU A 31 18.42 -41.34 42.86
CA LEU A 31 19.10 -40.28 43.59
C LEU A 31 18.10 -39.23 44.04
N ASP A 32 18.32 -38.70 45.24
CA ASP A 32 17.53 -37.60 45.81
C ASP A 32 18.25 -36.26 45.57
N ASP A 33 17.47 -35.18 45.51
CA ASP A 33 17.94 -33.82 45.21
C ASP A 33 19.09 -33.39 46.14
N ASP A 34 19.02 -33.79 47.41
CA ASP A 34 20.03 -33.45 48.41
C ASP A 34 21.34 -34.22 48.23
N GLN A 35 21.31 -35.41 47.62
CA GLN A 35 22.51 -36.15 47.27
C GLN A 35 23.20 -35.54 46.04
N VAL A 36 22.42 -35.13 45.04
CA VAL A 36 22.95 -34.46 43.83
C VAL A 36 23.61 -33.14 44.19
N LYS A 37 22.99 -32.33 45.06
CA LYS A 37 23.58 -31.07 45.53
C LYS A 37 24.91 -31.24 46.24
N ARG A 38 25.06 -32.30 47.07
CA ARG A 38 26.36 -32.60 47.72
C ARG A 38 27.42 -32.98 46.69
N LEU A 39 27.08 -33.89 45.78
CA LEU A 39 28.00 -34.36 44.75
C LEU A 39 28.50 -33.22 43.85
N CYS A 40 27.61 -32.31 43.46
CA CYS A 40 27.98 -31.14 42.66
C CYS A 40 28.92 -30.17 43.39
N ARG A 41 28.76 -30.00 44.71
CA ARG A 41 29.63 -29.14 45.52
C ARG A 41 31.01 -29.74 45.76
N GLU A 42 31.10 -31.06 45.86
CA GLU A 42 32.36 -31.74 46.18
C GLU A 42 33.19 -32.03 44.92
N ALA A 43 32.55 -32.40 43.81
CA ALA A 43 33.25 -32.92 42.63
C ALA A 43 33.16 -32.02 41.38
N LEU A 44 32.29 -31.00 41.33
CA LEU A 44 31.97 -30.25 40.11
C LEU A 44 32.14 -28.71 40.23
N THR A 45 32.83 -28.21 41.24
CA THR A 45 33.09 -26.77 41.40
C THR A 45 34.58 -26.41 41.41
N CYS A 46 34.94 -25.31 40.74
CA CYS A 46 36.26 -24.69 40.78
C CYS A 46 36.15 -23.23 41.30
N PRO A 47 37.11 -22.72 42.09
CA PRO A 47 37.13 -21.32 42.52
C PRO A 47 37.45 -20.36 41.36
N LEU A 48 36.77 -19.21 41.32
CA LEU A 48 36.84 -18.21 40.24
C LEU A 48 38.01 -17.21 40.44
N PRO A 49 38.78 -16.79 39.42
CA PRO A 49 39.85 -15.79 39.57
C PRO A 49 39.28 -14.35 39.59
N ALA A 50 39.85 -13.48 40.45
CA ALA A 50 39.42 -12.08 40.61
C ALA A 50 39.86 -11.19 39.42
N SER A 51 38.97 -10.32 38.92
CA SER A 51 39.23 -9.41 37.79
C SER A 51 39.96 -8.12 38.20
N GLU A 52 41.00 -7.75 37.44
CA GLU A 52 41.74 -6.49 37.52
C GLU A 52 41.02 -5.33 36.80
N THR A 53 41.08 -4.14 37.41
CA THR A 53 40.47 -2.87 36.97
C THR A 53 41.37 -2.16 35.94
N GLN A 54 40.82 -1.71 34.81
CA GLN A 54 41.56 -1.00 33.75
C GLN A 54 41.58 0.53 33.95
N PRO A 55 42.72 1.26 33.76
CA PRO A 55 42.81 2.71 33.96
C PRO A 55 42.56 3.59 32.71
N GLU A 56 42.33 4.86 33.01
CA GLU A 56 41.98 6.05 32.22
C GLU A 56 42.94 6.41 31.05
N PRO A 57 42.47 7.07 29.96
CA PRO A 57 43.28 7.29 28.76
C PRO A 57 44.15 8.55 28.86
N GLN A 58 45.47 8.37 28.81
CA GLN A 58 46.46 9.43 28.56
C GLN A 58 46.83 9.53 27.07
N SER A 59 47.00 10.78 26.63
CA SER A 59 47.41 11.31 25.33
C SER A 59 48.77 10.84 24.80
N ALA A 60 48.89 10.60 23.48
CA ALA A 60 50.15 10.79 22.73
C ALA A 60 49.94 10.86 21.19
N PRO A 61 50.78 11.59 20.42
CA PRO A 61 50.72 11.71 18.96
C PRO A 61 51.62 10.70 18.21
N SER A 62 51.25 10.47 16.94
CA SER A 62 51.99 9.96 15.76
C SER A 62 53.38 9.30 15.93
N GLN A 63 53.55 8.06 15.43
CA GLN A 63 54.49 7.74 14.34
C GLN A 63 54.44 6.26 13.87
N ARG A 64 54.96 6.11 12.64
CA ARG A 64 54.99 5.01 11.67
C ARG A 64 55.91 3.85 12.09
N SER A 65 55.49 2.59 11.90
CA SER A 65 56.32 1.52 11.29
C SER A 65 55.58 0.18 11.12
N THR A 66 55.88 -0.43 9.98
CA THR A 66 55.49 -1.73 9.42
C THR A 66 56.25 -2.91 10.03
N ILE A 67 55.56 -4.00 10.41
CA ILE A 67 56.02 -5.42 10.29
C ILE A 67 54.77 -6.34 10.16
N PRO A 68 54.76 -7.36 9.28
CA PRO A 68 53.67 -8.32 9.15
C PRO A 68 53.84 -9.54 10.07
N TYR A 69 52.84 -9.87 10.90
CA TYR A 69 52.80 -11.11 11.68
C TYR A 69 51.38 -11.70 11.74
N ARG A 70 51.27 -13.01 11.48
CA ARG A 70 50.06 -13.87 11.52
C ARG A 70 50.24 -14.88 12.67
N PRO A 71 49.18 -15.51 13.22
CA PRO A 71 48.68 -15.36 14.59
C PRO A 71 48.98 -16.58 15.49
N PRO A 72 48.58 -16.58 16.78
CA PRO A 72 48.00 -17.76 17.40
C PRO A 72 46.47 -17.65 17.38
N VAL A 73 45.82 -18.65 16.79
CA VAL A 73 44.37 -18.77 16.76
C VAL A 73 43.87 -19.05 18.18
N VAL A 74 43.36 -18.02 18.86
CA VAL A 74 42.51 -18.21 20.04
C VAL A 74 41.10 -18.43 19.53
N GLN A 75 40.66 -19.69 19.50
CA GLN A 75 39.26 -20.03 19.29
C GLN A 75 38.47 -19.54 20.52
N THR A 76 37.77 -18.42 20.38
CA THR A 76 36.67 -18.07 21.28
C THR A 76 35.53 -19.06 21.05
N ALA A 77 35.59 -20.20 21.76
CA ALA A 77 34.45 -21.07 21.92
C ALA A 77 33.31 -20.24 22.56
N SER A 78 32.35 -19.86 21.73
CA SER A 78 31.14 -19.17 22.17
C SER A 78 30.42 -20.06 23.18
N LYS A 79 30.37 -19.65 24.45
CA LYS A 79 29.48 -20.27 25.46
C LYS A 79 28.04 -20.09 24.98
N THR A 80 27.47 -21.13 24.40
CA THR A 80 26.04 -21.22 24.11
C THR A 80 25.33 -21.36 25.45
N VAL A 81 24.80 -20.26 25.98
CA VAL A 81 23.80 -20.34 27.05
C VAL A 81 22.60 -21.10 26.49
N SER A 82 22.14 -22.13 27.19
CA SER A 82 20.98 -22.91 26.76
C SER A 82 19.76 -21.98 26.61
N PRO A 83 19.05 -22.04 25.47
CA PRO A 83 17.97 -21.09 25.16
C PRO A 83 16.78 -21.26 26.11
N LEU A 84 16.60 -22.44 26.72
CA LEU A 84 15.38 -22.78 27.46
C LEU A 84 15.21 -22.04 28.80
N ALA A 85 16.28 -21.83 29.58
CA ALA A 85 16.18 -21.16 30.89
C ALA A 85 16.04 -19.63 30.78
N ARG A 86 16.60 -19.04 29.72
CA ARG A 86 16.52 -17.59 29.45
C ARG A 86 15.15 -17.19 28.92
N HIS A 87 14.47 -18.08 28.20
CA HIS A 87 13.17 -17.78 27.60
C HIS A 87 12.05 -17.75 28.64
N TRP A 88 12.14 -18.54 29.72
CA TRP A 88 11.09 -18.60 30.75
C TRP A 88 11.05 -17.34 31.62
N THR A 89 12.22 -16.87 32.06
CA THR A 89 12.37 -15.62 32.82
C THR A 89 12.02 -14.38 31.98
N ILE A 90 12.38 -14.35 30.69
CA ILE A 90 11.96 -13.29 29.76
C ILE A 90 10.44 -13.37 29.48
N ALA A 91 9.87 -14.57 29.36
CA ALA A 91 8.42 -14.74 29.14
C ALA A 91 7.60 -14.26 30.34
N GLN A 92 8.11 -14.42 31.57
CA GLN A 92 7.44 -13.92 32.78
C GLN A 92 7.57 -12.40 32.92
N SER A 93 8.75 -11.81 32.72
CA SER A 93 8.88 -10.35 32.71
C SER A 93 8.10 -9.72 31.56
N LEU A 94 8.02 -10.39 30.40
CA LEU A 94 7.17 -9.98 29.29
C LEU A 94 5.69 -10.09 29.66
N LYS A 95 5.23 -11.18 30.28
CA LYS A 95 3.81 -11.34 30.67
C LYS A 95 3.39 -10.26 31.69
N ASP A 96 4.24 -9.95 32.65
CA ASP A 96 3.96 -8.96 33.68
C ASP A 96 3.99 -7.53 33.10
N GLU A 97 4.96 -7.18 32.25
CA GLU A 97 4.98 -5.87 31.57
C GLU A 97 3.91 -5.73 30.47
N LEU A 98 3.64 -6.82 29.74
CA LEU A 98 2.65 -6.86 28.66
C LEU A 98 1.25 -6.70 29.26
N SER A 99 0.93 -7.38 30.36
CA SER A 99 -0.40 -7.28 30.99
C SER A 99 -0.72 -5.87 31.47
N VAL A 100 0.20 -5.18 32.15
CA VAL A 100 -0.06 -3.82 32.68
C VAL A 100 -0.21 -2.80 31.55
N ARG A 101 0.69 -2.82 30.56
CA ARG A 101 0.64 -1.88 29.42
C ARG A 101 -0.51 -2.19 28.45
N TRP A 102 -0.84 -3.47 28.23
CA TRP A 102 -2.01 -3.85 27.44
C TRP A 102 -3.31 -3.56 28.14
N LEU A 103 -3.41 -3.73 29.47
CA LEU A 103 -4.65 -3.46 30.19
C LEU A 103 -4.94 -1.96 30.25
N LEU A 104 -3.90 -1.12 30.34
CA LEU A 104 -4.02 0.32 30.14
C LEU A 104 -4.47 0.68 28.71
N TRP A 105 -3.87 0.07 27.68
CA TRP A 105 -4.30 0.28 26.29
C TRP A 105 -5.70 -0.23 26.02
N LEU A 106 -6.08 -1.37 26.59
CA LEU A 106 -7.42 -1.93 26.51
C LEU A 106 -8.41 -1.00 27.20
N GLY A 107 -8.06 -0.43 28.35
CA GLY A 107 -8.85 0.60 29.03
C GLY A 107 -9.05 1.84 28.16
N VAL A 108 -7.97 2.40 27.59
CA VAL A 108 -8.04 3.55 26.67
C VAL A 108 -8.85 3.20 25.41
N PHE A 109 -8.68 2.00 24.86
CA PHE A 109 -9.41 1.53 23.69
C PHE A 109 -10.90 1.36 23.97
N VAL A 110 -11.26 0.78 25.12
CA VAL A 110 -12.66 0.67 25.57
C VAL A 110 -13.26 2.06 25.79
N VAL A 111 -12.51 3.00 26.38
CA VAL A 111 -12.95 4.39 26.55
C VAL A 111 -13.14 5.08 25.19
N LEU A 112 -12.22 4.88 24.24
CA LEU A 112 -12.33 5.41 22.88
C LEU A 112 -13.54 4.84 22.15
N ILE A 113 -13.76 3.52 22.18
CA ILE A 113 -14.95 2.91 21.57
C ILE A 113 -16.23 3.38 22.25
N SER A 114 -16.25 3.42 23.58
CA SER A 114 -17.42 3.88 24.35
C SER A 114 -17.74 5.33 24.04
N SER A 115 -16.72 6.18 23.89
CA SER A 115 -16.86 7.56 23.43
C SER A 115 -17.40 7.64 22.00
N ALA A 116 -16.94 6.79 21.09
CA ALA A 116 -17.44 6.74 19.72
C ALA A 116 -18.92 6.31 19.66
N VAL A 117 -19.30 5.30 20.44
CA VAL A 117 -20.69 4.84 20.57
C VAL A 117 -21.57 5.93 21.20
N LEU A 118 -21.08 6.62 22.23
CA LEU A 118 -21.80 7.73 22.85
C LEU A 118 -21.98 8.89 21.88
N ALA A 119 -20.93 9.24 21.14
CA ALA A 119 -20.99 10.25 20.10
C ALA A 119 -22.04 9.86 19.03
N ALA A 120 -22.02 8.61 18.56
CA ALA A 120 -23.01 8.08 17.62
C ALA A 120 -24.44 8.13 18.17
N SER A 121 -24.65 7.92 19.48
CA SER A 121 -25.97 8.02 20.11
C SER A 121 -26.53 9.45 20.15
N GLN A 122 -25.65 10.46 20.10
CA GLN A 122 -26.03 11.88 20.11
C GLN A 122 -25.90 12.55 18.73
N TRP A 123 -25.64 11.77 17.67
CA TRP A 123 -25.23 12.29 16.36
C TRP A 123 -26.20 13.35 15.79
N GLY A 124 -27.51 13.13 15.93
CA GLY A 124 -28.55 14.06 15.46
C GLY A 124 -28.66 15.37 16.25
N ARG A 125 -28.02 15.50 17.41
CA ARG A 125 -28.06 16.71 18.25
C ARG A 125 -26.82 17.60 18.11
N VAL A 126 -25.77 17.09 17.48
CA VAL A 126 -24.49 17.78 17.33
C VAL A 126 -24.49 18.53 15.99
N PRO A 127 -24.06 19.80 15.93
CA PRO A 127 -23.96 20.53 14.67
C PRO A 127 -22.94 19.86 13.72
N PRO A 128 -23.01 20.10 12.40
CA PRO A 128 -22.14 19.42 11.42
C PRO A 128 -20.64 19.55 11.72
N ALA A 129 -20.19 20.71 12.20
CA ALA A 129 -18.80 20.93 12.62
C ALA A 129 -18.39 20.05 13.80
N GLY A 130 -19.29 19.76 14.74
CA GLY A 130 -19.03 18.85 15.86
C GLY A 130 -19.00 17.38 15.43
N GLN A 131 -19.89 16.98 14.52
CA GLN A 131 -19.88 15.62 13.94
C GLN A 131 -18.54 15.36 13.21
N TYR A 132 -18.09 16.31 12.40
CA TYR A 132 -16.78 16.26 11.77
C TYR A 132 -15.63 16.27 12.78
N GLY A 133 -15.72 17.14 13.80
CA GLY A 133 -14.69 17.27 14.84
C GLY A 133 -14.39 15.96 15.55
N ILE A 134 -15.41 15.11 15.76
CA ILE A 134 -15.23 13.77 16.32
C ILE A 134 -14.34 12.91 15.42
N LEU A 135 -14.66 12.80 14.13
CA LEU A 135 -13.86 12.04 13.15
C LEU A 135 -12.41 12.54 13.08
N TRP A 136 -12.25 13.86 13.01
CA TRP A 136 -10.93 14.49 12.98
C TRP A 136 -10.12 14.19 14.23
N LEU A 137 -10.73 14.26 15.41
CA LEU A 137 -10.08 13.99 16.68
C LEU A 137 -9.64 12.52 16.81
N TYR A 138 -10.46 11.56 16.35
CA TYR A 138 -10.06 10.16 16.28
C TYR A 138 -8.88 9.95 15.34
N THR A 139 -8.91 10.60 14.18
CA THR A 139 -7.82 10.51 13.20
C THR A 139 -6.51 11.03 13.78
N LEU A 140 -6.55 12.16 14.49
CA LEU A 140 -5.39 12.69 15.22
C LEU A 140 -4.93 11.78 16.36
N GLY A 141 -5.86 11.23 17.14
CA GLY A 141 -5.56 10.30 18.22
C GLY A 141 -4.81 9.07 17.71
N PHE A 142 -5.26 8.48 16.60
CA PHE A 142 -4.57 7.37 15.95
C PHE A 142 -3.22 7.79 15.36
N ALA A 143 -3.13 8.96 14.73
CA ALA A 143 -1.91 9.51 14.16
C ALA A 143 -0.81 9.77 15.21
N ILE A 144 -1.19 10.35 16.35
CA ILE A 144 -0.29 10.61 17.48
C ILE A 144 0.14 9.29 18.10
N THR A 145 -0.80 8.38 18.34
CA THR A 145 -0.52 7.07 18.91
C THR A 145 0.40 6.25 18.03
N SER A 146 0.18 6.24 16.72
CA SER A 146 1.03 5.49 15.78
C SER A 146 2.45 6.05 15.78
N GLY A 147 2.61 7.38 15.75
CA GLY A 147 3.92 8.03 15.82
C GLY A 147 4.65 7.77 17.14
N TRP A 148 3.92 7.77 18.26
CA TRP A 148 4.48 7.44 19.58
C TRP A 148 4.91 5.97 19.67
N LEU A 149 4.09 5.06 19.14
CA LEU A 149 4.34 3.62 19.17
C LEU A 149 5.49 3.21 18.25
N HIS A 150 5.66 3.92 17.12
CA HIS A 150 6.76 3.68 16.18
C HIS A 150 8.14 3.87 16.81
N ARG A 151 8.25 4.71 17.85
CA ARG A 151 9.49 4.90 18.62
C ARG A 151 9.85 3.68 19.49
N ARG A 152 8.92 2.74 19.72
CA ARG A 152 9.13 1.53 20.52
C ARG A 152 9.26 0.31 19.60
N GLN A 153 10.49 -0.22 19.47
CA GLN A 153 10.81 -1.33 18.54
C GLN A 153 9.97 -2.61 18.78
N THR A 154 9.52 -2.86 20.00
CA THR A 154 8.72 -4.04 20.38
C THR A 154 7.27 -4.00 19.87
N LEU A 155 6.79 -2.85 19.38
CA LEU A 155 5.40 -2.63 18.96
C LEU A 155 5.32 -2.09 17.52
N ALA A 156 6.37 -2.27 16.74
CA ALA A 156 6.49 -1.76 15.37
C ALA A 156 5.35 -2.23 14.46
N LEU A 157 4.91 -3.50 14.59
CA LEU A 157 3.83 -4.05 13.77
C LEU A 157 2.50 -3.31 14.04
N THR A 158 2.15 -3.13 15.31
CA THR A 158 0.94 -2.39 15.71
C THR A 158 1.02 -0.93 15.27
N ALA A 159 2.19 -0.29 15.41
CA ALA A 159 2.39 1.08 14.95
C ALA A 159 2.15 1.19 13.44
N GLN A 160 2.65 0.23 12.64
CA GLN A 160 2.48 0.21 11.20
C GLN A 160 1.01 -0.04 10.78
N THR A 161 0.30 -0.94 11.48
CA THR A 161 -1.13 -1.15 11.22
C THR A 161 -1.94 0.11 11.48
N LEU A 162 -1.68 0.79 12.61
CA LEU A 162 -2.37 2.01 12.99
C LEU A 162 -2.05 3.16 12.03
N GLN A 163 -0.80 3.27 11.61
CA GLN A 163 -0.39 4.27 10.62
C GLN A 163 -1.05 4.02 9.25
N THR A 164 -1.21 2.75 8.84
CA THR A 164 -1.95 2.40 7.61
C THR A 164 -3.42 2.81 7.71
N ILE A 165 -4.05 2.59 8.87
CA ILE A 165 -5.40 3.07 9.17
C ILE A 165 -5.45 4.60 9.03
N VAL A 166 -4.50 5.32 9.62
CA VAL A 166 -4.42 6.79 9.53
C VAL A 166 -4.29 7.26 8.07
N TYR A 167 -3.44 6.63 7.25
CA TYR A 167 -3.34 6.96 5.83
C TYR A 167 -4.66 6.75 5.08
N GLY A 168 -5.44 5.74 5.47
CA GLY A 168 -6.78 5.53 4.95
C GLY A 168 -7.77 6.61 5.41
N LEU A 169 -7.73 6.97 6.69
CA LEU A 169 -8.63 7.97 7.27
C LEU A 169 -8.39 9.38 6.72
N ILE A 170 -7.18 9.72 6.26
CA ILE A 170 -6.89 11.08 5.78
C ILE A 170 -7.80 11.46 4.58
N PRO A 171 -7.82 10.75 3.44
CA PRO A 171 -8.77 11.07 2.36
C PRO A 171 -10.24 11.03 2.80
N LEU A 172 -10.59 10.12 3.72
CA LEU A 172 -11.94 10.03 4.29
C LEU A 172 -12.33 11.29 5.08
N ASN A 173 -11.38 11.93 5.77
CA ASN A 173 -11.63 13.21 6.44
C ASN A 173 -11.97 14.31 5.44
N PHE A 174 -11.28 14.38 4.30
CA PHE A 174 -11.56 15.40 3.28
C PHE A 174 -12.88 15.13 2.55
N TRP A 175 -13.25 13.86 2.37
CA TRP A 175 -14.61 13.51 1.95
C TRP A 175 -15.63 14.00 2.98
N ALA A 176 -15.45 13.69 4.26
CA ALA A 176 -16.39 14.07 5.33
C ALA A 176 -16.57 15.59 5.45
N MET A 177 -15.55 16.41 5.16
CA MET A 177 -15.67 17.87 5.15
C MET A 177 -16.75 18.37 4.17
N ASP A 178 -16.83 17.75 3.00
CA ASP A 178 -17.80 18.09 1.97
C ASP A 178 -19.17 17.46 2.27
N GLU A 179 -19.19 16.21 2.75
CA GLU A 179 -20.42 15.49 3.11
C GLU A 179 -21.20 16.17 4.24
N PHE A 180 -20.51 16.62 5.28
CA PHE A 180 -21.13 17.37 6.37
C PHE A 180 -21.42 18.83 6.01
N GLY A 181 -21.11 19.28 4.79
CA GLY A 181 -21.44 20.62 4.32
C GLY A 181 -20.80 21.73 5.17
N LEU A 182 -19.57 21.53 5.65
CA LEU A 182 -18.89 22.45 6.57
C LEU A 182 -18.77 23.88 6.00
N TRP A 183 -18.73 24.00 4.67
CA TRP A 183 -18.74 25.26 3.92
C TRP A 183 -19.88 26.21 4.28
N SER A 184 -21.01 25.67 4.74
CA SER A 184 -22.22 26.46 5.04
C SER A 184 -22.08 27.31 6.30
N SER A 185 -21.09 27.04 7.16
CA SER A 185 -20.96 27.69 8.47
C SER A 185 -19.55 28.24 8.71
N PRO A 186 -19.41 29.43 9.34
CA PRO A 186 -18.10 30.03 9.63
C PRO A 186 -17.23 29.14 10.54
N LEU A 187 -17.84 28.41 11.47
CA LEU A 187 -17.14 27.41 12.29
C LEU A 187 -16.61 26.24 11.44
N GLY A 188 -17.35 25.83 10.41
CA GLY A 188 -16.92 24.78 9.50
C GLY A 188 -15.70 25.18 8.68
N TRP A 189 -15.58 26.45 8.26
CA TRP A 189 -14.36 26.97 7.61
C TRP A 189 -13.12 26.85 8.51
N ILE A 190 -13.27 27.19 9.79
CA ILE A 190 -12.20 27.04 10.78
C ILE A 190 -11.84 25.56 10.95
N ALA A 191 -12.83 24.67 11.03
CA ALA A 191 -12.62 23.23 11.14
C ALA A 191 -11.88 22.66 9.92
N ILE A 192 -12.28 23.05 8.69
CA ILE A 192 -11.59 22.65 7.45
C ILE A 192 -10.13 23.10 7.48
N ALA A 193 -9.87 24.37 7.81
CA ALA A 193 -8.52 24.92 7.84
C ALA A 193 -7.64 24.18 8.86
N LEU A 194 -8.13 24.04 10.10
CA LEU A 194 -7.40 23.39 11.19
C LEU A 194 -7.13 21.91 10.88
N ALA A 195 -8.12 21.19 10.35
CA ALA A 195 -7.97 19.79 10.02
C ALA A 195 -7.05 19.55 8.82
N SER A 196 -7.18 20.36 7.76
CA SER A 196 -6.30 20.27 6.58
C SER A 196 -4.84 20.53 6.95
N ILE A 197 -4.58 21.56 7.76
CA ILE A 197 -3.23 21.91 8.22
C ILE A 197 -2.68 20.82 9.13
N SER A 198 -3.45 20.37 10.13
CA SER A 198 -2.97 19.38 11.10
C SER A 198 -2.69 18.02 10.46
N LEU A 199 -3.61 17.50 9.64
CA LEU A 199 -3.43 16.23 8.92
C LEU A 199 -2.31 16.33 7.87
N GLY A 200 -2.24 17.45 7.14
CA GLY A 200 -1.18 17.70 6.16
C GLY A 200 0.20 17.79 6.81
N LEU A 201 0.32 18.51 7.92
CA LEU A 201 1.57 18.66 8.66
C LEU A 201 2.02 17.33 9.28
N TRP A 202 1.09 16.55 9.83
CA TRP A 202 1.40 15.22 10.36
C TRP A 202 1.92 14.32 9.25
N LEU A 203 1.23 14.27 8.11
CA LEU A 203 1.64 13.45 6.97
C LEU A 203 2.99 13.90 6.42
N TRP A 204 3.29 15.20 6.41
CA TRP A 204 4.58 15.70 5.94
C TRP A 204 5.75 15.39 6.89
N ARG A 205 5.52 15.37 8.21
CA ARG A 205 6.59 15.24 9.21
C ARG A 205 6.79 13.84 9.79
N GLN A 206 5.73 13.06 9.92
CA GLN A 206 5.73 11.80 10.66
C GLN A 206 5.35 10.57 9.83
N SER A 207 5.10 10.74 8.52
CA SER A 207 4.87 9.59 7.65
C SER A 207 6.18 8.96 7.20
N ASP A 208 6.15 7.63 7.03
CA ASP A 208 7.24 6.88 6.39
C ASP A 208 7.17 6.96 4.85
N LEU A 209 6.25 7.78 4.32
CA LEU A 209 6.06 7.98 2.90
C LEU A 209 7.15 8.91 2.35
N THR A 210 7.56 8.65 1.11
CA THR A 210 8.45 9.59 0.41
C THR A 210 7.69 10.90 0.13
N ARG A 211 8.41 12.03 -0.02
CA ARG A 211 7.78 13.34 -0.32
C ARG A 211 6.80 13.29 -1.50
N GLN A 212 7.11 12.49 -2.53
CA GLN A 212 6.23 12.29 -3.68
C GLN A 212 4.96 11.50 -3.33
N GLN A 213 5.08 10.45 -2.51
CA GLN A 213 3.94 9.67 -2.04
C GLN A 213 3.03 10.51 -1.12
N THR A 214 3.63 11.30 -0.23
CA THR A 214 2.92 12.26 0.62
C THR A 214 2.17 13.29 -0.22
N ALA A 215 2.85 13.93 -1.18
CA ALA A 215 2.22 14.90 -2.08
C ALA A 215 1.06 14.29 -2.87
N LEU A 216 1.23 13.06 -3.35
CA LEU A 216 0.19 12.34 -4.08
C LEU A 216 -1.02 12.01 -3.20
N LEU A 217 -0.80 11.50 -1.98
CA LEU A 217 -1.89 11.20 -1.05
C LEU A 217 -2.64 12.49 -0.67
N LEU A 218 -1.94 13.60 -0.45
CA LEU A 218 -2.56 14.91 -0.21
C LEU A 218 -3.35 15.41 -1.42
N LEU A 219 -2.82 15.25 -2.62
CA LEU A 219 -3.51 15.67 -3.84
C LEU A 219 -4.82 14.90 -4.01
N PHE A 220 -4.82 13.57 -3.80
CA PHE A 220 -6.05 12.78 -3.75
C PHE A 220 -6.99 13.27 -2.65
N SER A 221 -6.47 13.53 -1.45
CA SER A 221 -7.27 13.98 -0.31
C SER A 221 -7.96 15.32 -0.60
N LEU A 222 -7.21 16.32 -1.04
CA LEU A 222 -7.73 17.65 -1.40
C LEU A 222 -8.74 17.58 -2.56
N SER A 223 -8.57 16.64 -3.48
CA SER A 223 -9.52 16.47 -4.58
C SER A 223 -10.89 15.97 -4.11
N HIS A 224 -11.01 15.31 -2.95
CA HIS A 224 -12.30 14.88 -2.41
C HIS A 224 -13.12 16.07 -1.89
N TRP A 225 -12.47 17.11 -1.39
CA TRP A 225 -13.16 18.23 -0.76
C TRP A 225 -14.15 19.00 -1.67
N PRO A 226 -13.86 19.30 -2.95
CA PRO A 226 -14.76 20.02 -3.84
C PRO A 226 -15.75 19.12 -4.63
N PHE A 227 -15.98 17.88 -4.22
CA PHE A 227 -16.70 16.90 -5.06
C PHE A 227 -18.16 17.29 -5.35
N ASN A 228 -18.92 17.69 -4.34
CA ASN A 228 -20.33 18.10 -4.52
C ASN A 228 -20.45 19.56 -4.97
N THR A 229 -19.56 20.42 -4.50
CA THR A 229 -19.61 21.87 -4.74
C THR A 229 -19.06 22.28 -6.10
N LEU A 230 -17.91 21.71 -6.51
CA LEU A 230 -17.20 22.02 -7.75
C LEU A 230 -16.71 20.72 -8.41
N PRO A 231 -17.62 19.93 -9.01
CA PRO A 231 -17.30 18.58 -9.51
C PRO A 231 -16.20 18.57 -10.58
N LEU A 232 -16.09 19.62 -11.41
CA LEU A 232 -15.00 19.75 -12.38
C LEU A 232 -13.63 19.86 -11.70
N LEU A 233 -13.52 20.61 -10.60
CA LEU A 233 -12.25 20.79 -9.89
C LEU A 233 -11.83 19.47 -9.23
N SER A 234 -12.80 18.76 -8.65
CA SER A 234 -12.58 17.42 -8.08
C SER A 234 -12.11 16.43 -9.14
N GLN A 235 -12.75 16.43 -10.32
CA GLN A 235 -12.37 15.59 -11.45
C GLN A 235 -10.96 15.90 -11.98
N LEU A 236 -10.63 17.19 -12.14
CA LEU A 236 -9.28 17.61 -12.55
C LEU A 236 -8.22 17.16 -11.54
N GLY A 237 -8.49 17.34 -10.24
CA GLY A 237 -7.60 16.89 -9.17
C GLY A 237 -7.36 15.38 -9.20
N LEU A 238 -8.43 14.58 -9.42
CA LEU A 238 -8.35 13.13 -9.58
C LEU A 238 -7.46 12.74 -10.78
N TYR A 239 -7.64 13.39 -11.93
CA TYR A 239 -6.82 13.12 -13.12
C TYR A 239 -5.36 13.50 -12.93
N LEU A 240 -5.09 14.65 -12.30
CA LEU A 240 -3.73 15.08 -11.97
C LEU A 240 -3.05 14.11 -11.01
N ALA A 241 -3.75 13.66 -9.97
CA ALA A 241 -3.22 12.72 -8.98
C ALA A 241 -2.92 11.35 -9.60
N THR A 242 -3.80 10.85 -10.46
CA THR A 242 -3.64 9.55 -11.13
C THR A 242 -2.52 9.58 -12.16
N LEU A 243 -2.44 10.61 -12.99
CA LEU A 243 -1.34 10.80 -13.94
C LEU A 243 -0.01 10.99 -13.21
N GLY A 244 0.04 11.87 -12.20
CA GLY A 244 1.24 12.11 -11.40
C GLY A 244 1.75 10.83 -10.72
N GLY A 245 0.84 10.02 -10.17
CA GLY A 245 1.16 8.74 -9.57
C GLY A 245 1.68 7.71 -10.56
N VAL A 246 1.06 7.61 -11.73
CA VAL A 246 1.51 6.68 -12.77
C VAL A 246 2.87 7.09 -13.32
N ILE A 247 3.11 8.39 -13.56
CA ILE A 247 4.40 8.90 -14.04
C ILE A 247 5.51 8.65 -13.02
N THR A 248 5.28 9.00 -11.76
CA THR A 248 6.27 8.77 -10.69
C THR A 248 6.54 7.28 -10.48
N SER A 249 5.51 6.43 -10.57
CA SER A 249 5.66 4.96 -10.49
C SER A 249 6.53 4.39 -11.61
N ARG A 250 6.53 5.00 -12.80
CA ARG A 250 7.42 4.59 -13.90
C ARG A 250 8.86 4.94 -13.61
N GLN A 251 9.10 6.15 -13.12
CA GLN A 251 10.45 6.64 -12.84
C GLN A 251 11.10 5.83 -11.72
N GLN A 252 10.35 5.48 -10.67
CA GLN A 252 10.89 4.79 -9.49
C GLN A 252 10.63 3.28 -9.47
N ARG A 253 9.85 2.75 -10.42
CA ARG A 253 9.36 1.36 -10.45
C ARG A 253 8.69 0.93 -9.13
N GLY A 254 8.07 1.88 -8.43
CA GLY A 254 7.50 1.70 -7.09
C GLY A 254 6.06 1.19 -7.13
N LEU A 255 5.80 0.04 -6.48
CA LEU A 255 4.44 -0.49 -6.30
C LEU A 255 3.58 0.34 -5.34
N THR A 256 4.20 1.01 -4.37
CA THR A 256 3.50 1.80 -3.35
C THR A 256 2.72 2.96 -3.97
N GLN A 257 3.29 3.66 -4.97
CA GLN A 257 2.60 4.73 -5.69
C GLN A 257 1.36 4.22 -6.42
N LEU A 258 1.45 3.05 -7.07
CA LEU A 258 0.28 2.43 -7.70
C LEU A 258 -0.76 2.02 -6.66
N GLY A 259 -0.33 1.56 -5.49
CA GLY A 259 -1.22 1.28 -4.36
C GLY A 259 -1.97 2.52 -3.87
N ILE A 260 -1.29 3.66 -3.72
CA ILE A 260 -1.94 4.91 -3.32
C ILE A 260 -2.88 5.41 -4.41
N VAL A 261 -2.51 5.32 -5.70
CA VAL A 261 -3.41 5.65 -6.82
C VAL A 261 -4.65 4.75 -6.82
N ALA A 262 -4.48 3.45 -6.63
CA ALA A 262 -5.58 2.49 -6.55
C ALA A 262 -6.50 2.80 -5.37
N TYR A 263 -5.92 3.10 -4.21
CA TYR A 263 -6.68 3.50 -3.02
C TYR A 263 -7.47 4.79 -3.24
N GLY A 264 -6.83 5.83 -3.79
CA GLY A 264 -7.47 7.10 -4.10
C GLY A 264 -8.64 6.92 -5.09
N LEU A 265 -8.43 6.15 -6.17
CA LEU A 265 -9.49 5.81 -7.13
C LEU A 265 -10.63 5.02 -6.51
N ALA A 266 -10.33 4.05 -5.65
CA ALA A 266 -11.34 3.26 -4.95
C ALA A 266 -12.17 4.12 -3.99
N SER A 267 -11.55 5.02 -3.23
CA SER A 267 -12.22 5.98 -2.35
C SER A 267 -13.18 6.89 -3.14
N PHE A 268 -12.69 7.47 -4.25
CA PHE A 268 -13.51 8.30 -5.14
C PHE A 268 -14.68 7.54 -5.77
N SER A 269 -14.42 6.32 -6.24
CA SER A 269 -15.46 5.49 -6.87
C SER A 269 -16.51 5.07 -5.85
N GLY A 270 -16.09 4.67 -4.65
CA GLY A 270 -16.98 4.34 -3.54
C GLY A 270 -17.88 5.52 -3.20
N ARG A 271 -17.32 6.73 -3.09
CA ARG A 271 -18.11 7.94 -2.89
C ARG A 271 -19.09 8.21 -4.04
N ALA A 272 -18.64 8.10 -5.29
CA ALA A 272 -19.49 8.36 -6.45
C ALA A 272 -20.67 7.39 -6.56
N ILE A 273 -20.45 6.12 -6.17
CA ILE A 273 -21.50 5.11 -6.07
C ILE A 273 -22.50 5.47 -4.97
N LEU A 274 -22.02 5.85 -3.78
CA LEU A 274 -22.90 6.23 -2.66
C LEU A 274 -23.73 7.48 -2.93
N ALA A 275 -23.20 8.40 -3.75
CA ALA A 275 -23.88 9.63 -4.14
C ALA A 275 -24.75 9.50 -5.41
N ASP A 276 -24.91 8.28 -5.96
CA ASP A 276 -25.57 8.02 -7.26
C ASP A 276 -25.13 8.99 -8.37
N SER A 277 -23.84 9.34 -8.37
CA SER A 277 -23.34 10.45 -9.19
C SER A 277 -23.17 10.01 -10.64
N PRO A 278 -23.66 10.80 -11.63
CA PRO A 278 -23.39 10.55 -13.05
C PRO A 278 -21.89 10.67 -13.40
N LEU A 279 -21.07 11.18 -12.47
CA LEU A 279 -19.62 11.28 -12.60
C LEU A 279 -18.90 9.94 -12.51
N LEU A 280 -19.57 8.85 -12.11
CA LEU A 280 -18.94 7.53 -12.03
C LEU A 280 -18.34 7.09 -13.37
N SER A 281 -19.05 7.35 -14.49
CA SER A 281 -18.53 7.10 -15.84
C SER A 281 -17.30 7.96 -16.13
N SER A 282 -17.28 9.19 -15.61
CA SER A 282 -16.22 10.16 -15.83
C SER A 282 -14.91 9.79 -15.15
N PHE A 283 -14.91 8.83 -14.21
CA PHE A 283 -13.71 8.32 -13.53
C PHE A 283 -13.16 7.04 -14.16
N SER A 284 -13.88 6.44 -15.10
CA SER A 284 -13.46 5.22 -15.79
C SER A 284 -12.12 5.38 -16.54
N ALA A 285 -11.87 6.55 -17.14
CA ALA A 285 -10.59 6.81 -17.80
C ALA A 285 -9.42 6.82 -16.79
N ALA A 286 -9.64 7.29 -15.56
CA ALA A 286 -8.61 7.29 -14.53
C ALA A 286 -8.28 5.84 -14.08
N TRP A 287 -9.29 4.98 -13.94
CA TRP A 287 -9.09 3.54 -13.76
C TRP A 287 -8.35 2.90 -14.94
N ALA A 288 -8.63 3.32 -16.17
CA ALA A 288 -7.94 2.79 -17.35
C ALA A 288 -6.47 3.24 -17.43
N ILE A 289 -6.12 4.44 -16.96
CA ILE A 289 -4.72 4.88 -16.85
C ILE A 289 -3.95 4.00 -15.86
N LEU A 290 -4.55 3.69 -14.71
CA LEU A 290 -3.98 2.75 -13.74
C LEU A 290 -3.86 1.32 -14.33
N ALA A 291 -4.92 0.84 -14.98
CA ALA A 291 -4.96 -0.47 -15.65
C ALA A 291 -3.86 -0.60 -16.70
N TRP A 292 -3.68 0.44 -17.52
CA TRP A 292 -2.65 0.54 -18.55
C TRP A 292 -1.23 0.43 -17.99
N GLN A 293 -1.02 0.94 -16.78
CA GLN A 293 0.25 0.87 -16.08
C GLN A 293 0.49 -0.51 -15.44
N LEU A 294 -0.56 -1.15 -14.91
CA LEU A 294 -0.51 -2.51 -14.37
C LEU A 294 -0.36 -3.57 -15.47
N ALA A 295 -0.83 -3.29 -16.68
CA ALA A 295 -0.79 -4.18 -17.85
C ALA A 295 0.62 -4.42 -18.43
N ASP A 296 1.66 -4.40 -17.58
CA ASP A 296 3.04 -4.61 -17.96
C ASP A 296 3.29 -6.07 -18.37
N PRO A 297 3.72 -6.34 -19.61
CA PRO A 297 3.99 -7.70 -20.10
C PRO A 297 5.13 -8.41 -19.34
N GLN A 298 5.99 -7.69 -18.61
CA GLN A 298 7.08 -8.31 -17.85
C GLN A 298 6.57 -9.10 -16.62
N HIS A 299 5.39 -8.75 -16.10
CA HIS A 299 4.83 -9.34 -14.88
C HIS A 299 3.45 -9.95 -15.14
N PRO A 300 3.33 -11.28 -15.32
CA PRO A 300 2.08 -11.90 -15.80
C PRO A 300 0.90 -11.70 -14.84
N ARG A 301 1.13 -11.70 -13.52
CA ARG A 301 0.07 -11.42 -12.53
C ARG A 301 -0.45 -9.99 -12.62
N ARG A 302 0.46 -9.01 -12.73
CA ARG A 302 0.09 -7.59 -12.89
C ARG A 302 -0.62 -7.37 -14.22
N SER A 303 -0.14 -8.01 -15.28
CA SER A 303 -0.77 -7.95 -16.60
C SER A 303 -2.22 -8.42 -16.59
N ARG A 304 -2.52 -9.53 -15.90
CA ARG A 304 -3.89 -10.03 -15.72
C ARG A 304 -4.75 -9.05 -14.92
N LEU A 305 -4.23 -8.50 -13.82
CA LEU A 305 -4.93 -7.47 -13.04
C LEU A 305 -5.23 -6.23 -13.88
N GLY A 306 -4.26 -5.76 -14.66
CA GLY A 306 -4.45 -4.65 -15.59
C GLY A 306 -5.52 -4.94 -16.64
N ALA A 307 -5.57 -6.15 -17.20
CA ALA A 307 -6.61 -6.54 -18.15
C ALA A 307 -8.01 -6.57 -17.50
N VAL A 308 -8.14 -7.10 -16.29
CA VAL A 308 -9.41 -7.09 -15.53
C VAL A 308 -9.84 -5.66 -15.24
N LEU A 309 -8.91 -4.80 -14.81
CA LEU A 309 -9.20 -3.38 -14.56
C LEU A 309 -9.61 -2.62 -15.83
N PHE A 310 -9.04 -2.95 -16.99
CA PHE A 310 -9.48 -2.38 -18.27
C PHE A 310 -10.94 -2.76 -18.60
N LEU A 311 -11.32 -4.02 -18.37
CA LEU A 311 -12.70 -4.46 -18.58
C LEU A 311 -13.67 -3.77 -17.61
N LEU A 312 -13.28 -3.62 -16.34
CA LEU A 312 -14.07 -2.88 -15.36
C LEU A 312 -14.21 -1.41 -15.73
N ALA A 313 -13.12 -0.75 -16.11
CA ALA A 313 -13.14 0.64 -16.57
C ALA A 313 -14.03 0.80 -17.80
N TRP A 314 -13.93 -0.11 -18.76
CA TRP A 314 -14.80 -0.11 -19.93
C TRP A 314 -16.28 -0.26 -19.55
N GLY A 315 -16.62 -1.22 -18.68
CA GLY A 315 -17.99 -1.42 -18.20
C GLY A 315 -18.55 -0.20 -17.47
N LEU A 316 -17.75 0.45 -16.61
CA LEU A 316 -18.13 1.69 -15.94
C LEU A 316 -18.43 2.82 -16.94
N SER A 317 -17.72 2.85 -18.07
CA SER A 317 -17.91 3.87 -19.10
C SER A 317 -19.17 3.67 -19.93
N LEU A 318 -19.81 2.50 -19.91
CA LEU A 318 -21.05 2.23 -20.65
C LEU A 318 -22.28 2.89 -20.01
N SER A 319 -22.20 3.26 -18.73
CA SER A 319 -23.31 3.89 -18.01
C SER A 319 -23.68 5.26 -18.60
N ASN A 320 -22.69 5.97 -19.13
CA ASN A 320 -22.88 7.26 -19.78
C ASN A 320 -21.81 7.35 -20.88
N LEU A 321 -22.19 7.00 -22.12
CA LEU A 321 -21.33 6.96 -23.30
C LEU A 321 -20.71 8.35 -23.55
N ALA A 322 -19.58 8.59 -22.90
CA ALA A 322 -18.87 9.86 -22.90
C ALA A 322 -17.44 9.69 -23.45
N TRP A 323 -16.69 10.79 -23.47
CA TRP A 323 -15.29 10.83 -23.88
C TRP A 323 -14.35 9.80 -23.21
N PRO A 324 -14.57 9.29 -21.97
CA PRO A 324 -13.69 8.29 -21.36
C PRO A 324 -13.56 7.00 -22.18
N VAL A 325 -14.60 6.61 -22.95
CA VAL A 325 -14.56 5.42 -23.82
C VAL A 325 -13.39 5.51 -24.81
N LEU A 326 -13.12 6.71 -25.33
CA LEU A 326 -12.03 6.93 -26.30
C LEU A 326 -10.66 6.75 -25.66
N VAL A 327 -10.49 7.25 -24.42
CA VAL A 327 -9.24 7.08 -23.67
C VAL A 327 -9.00 5.61 -23.37
N ILE A 328 -10.01 4.89 -22.89
CA ILE A 328 -9.93 3.46 -22.58
C ILE A 328 -9.52 2.68 -23.84
N THR A 329 -10.18 2.98 -24.96
CA THR A 329 -9.93 2.30 -26.24
C THR A 329 -8.52 2.59 -26.76
N GLY A 330 -8.09 3.86 -26.73
CA GLY A 330 -6.74 4.25 -27.15
C GLY A 330 -5.65 3.59 -26.31
N LEU A 331 -5.81 3.55 -24.98
CA LEU A 331 -4.87 2.89 -24.07
C LEU A 331 -4.84 1.37 -24.27
N ALA A 332 -5.99 0.75 -24.52
CA ALA A 332 -6.11 -0.68 -24.83
C ALA A 332 -5.42 -1.02 -26.16
N LEU A 333 -5.68 -0.25 -27.23
CA LEU A 333 -5.03 -0.40 -28.53
C LEU A 333 -3.51 -0.23 -28.44
N HIS A 334 -3.04 0.77 -27.71
CA HIS A 334 -1.61 0.97 -27.50
C HIS A 334 -0.96 -0.27 -26.85
N ARG A 335 -1.63 -0.95 -25.90
CA ARG A 335 -1.09 -2.17 -25.28
C ARG A 335 -1.21 -3.41 -26.14
N LEU A 336 -2.34 -3.60 -26.81
CA LEU A 336 -2.51 -4.72 -27.74
C LEU A 336 -1.53 -4.60 -28.90
N GLY A 337 -1.30 -3.39 -29.44
CA GLY A 337 -0.28 -3.12 -30.45
C GLY A 337 1.14 -3.48 -29.99
N GLN A 338 1.52 -3.11 -28.76
CA GLN A 338 2.81 -3.53 -28.21
C GLN A 338 2.94 -5.05 -28.04
N ARG A 339 1.87 -5.73 -27.61
CA ARG A 339 1.86 -7.20 -27.51
C ARG A 339 1.96 -7.85 -28.87
N LEU A 340 1.24 -7.31 -29.85
CA LEU A 340 1.25 -7.78 -31.22
C LEU A 340 2.64 -7.64 -31.86
N GLN A 341 3.29 -6.49 -31.71
CA GLN A 341 4.67 -6.27 -32.20
C GLN A 341 5.68 -7.22 -31.55
N ARG A 342 5.50 -7.57 -30.27
CA ARG A 342 6.45 -8.43 -29.53
C ARG A 342 6.22 -9.92 -29.74
N PHE A 343 4.97 -10.37 -29.82
CA PHE A 343 4.63 -11.79 -29.82
C PHE A 343 4.01 -12.30 -31.13
N GLY A 344 3.52 -11.41 -32.00
CA GLY A 344 2.98 -11.77 -33.32
C GLY A 344 1.78 -12.73 -33.29
N LYS A 345 1.04 -12.83 -32.17
CA LYS A 345 -0.02 -13.84 -32.02
C LYS A 345 -1.30 -13.46 -32.79
N PRO A 346 -1.97 -14.41 -33.48
CA PRO A 346 -3.20 -14.14 -34.22
C PRO A 346 -4.35 -13.71 -33.31
N ARG A 347 -4.38 -14.20 -32.07
CA ARG A 347 -5.34 -13.75 -31.05
C ARG A 347 -5.19 -12.25 -30.75
N ASP A 348 -3.96 -11.75 -30.69
CA ASP A 348 -3.70 -10.34 -30.39
C ASP A 348 -4.07 -9.45 -31.60
N LEU A 349 -3.95 -9.94 -32.84
CA LEU A 349 -4.50 -9.30 -34.05
C LEU A 349 -6.03 -9.17 -33.97
N ALA A 350 -6.71 -10.29 -33.73
CA ALA A 350 -8.17 -10.31 -33.65
C ALA A 350 -8.71 -9.37 -32.56
N LEU A 351 -8.08 -9.38 -31.38
CA LEU A 351 -8.43 -8.46 -30.29
C LEU A 351 -8.18 -6.99 -30.67
N THR A 352 -7.06 -6.68 -31.32
CA THR A 352 -6.76 -5.32 -31.77
C THR A 352 -7.78 -4.83 -32.79
N ALA A 353 -8.15 -5.68 -33.75
CA ALA A 353 -9.17 -5.37 -34.76
C ALA A 353 -10.55 -5.15 -34.12
N LEU A 354 -10.96 -6.02 -33.18
CA LEU A 354 -12.24 -5.91 -32.48
C LEU A 354 -12.32 -4.62 -31.65
N VAL A 355 -11.30 -4.35 -30.82
CA VAL A 355 -11.22 -3.13 -30.00
C VAL A 355 -11.15 -1.88 -30.89
N GLY A 356 -10.43 -1.94 -32.01
CA GLY A 356 -10.34 -0.84 -32.98
C GLY A 356 -11.69 -0.53 -33.64
N LEU A 357 -12.41 -1.56 -34.10
CA LEU A 357 -13.74 -1.42 -34.67
C LEU A 357 -14.74 -0.86 -33.65
N GLN A 358 -14.74 -1.40 -32.43
CA GLN A 358 -15.56 -0.90 -31.35
C GLN A 358 -15.24 0.58 -31.05
N GLY A 359 -13.96 0.94 -31.00
CA GLY A 359 -13.51 2.32 -30.81
C GLY A 359 -14.01 3.26 -31.89
N TYR A 360 -13.97 2.83 -33.15
CA TYR A 360 -14.48 3.58 -34.29
C TYR A 360 -15.99 3.85 -34.17
N LEU A 361 -16.77 2.80 -33.87
CA LEU A 361 -18.22 2.94 -33.67
C LEU A 361 -18.56 3.89 -32.51
N MET A 362 -17.81 3.79 -31.41
CA MET A 362 -18.00 4.66 -30.25
C MET A 362 -17.57 6.11 -30.52
N ALA A 363 -16.49 6.32 -31.29
CA ALA A 363 -16.05 7.66 -31.69
C ALA A 363 -17.10 8.40 -32.51
N TRP A 364 -17.79 7.70 -33.41
CA TRP A 364 -18.93 8.25 -34.13
C TRP A 364 -20.04 8.71 -33.18
N TYR A 365 -20.31 7.93 -32.12
CA TYR A 365 -21.34 8.25 -31.12
C TYR A 365 -20.95 9.36 -30.14
N VAL A 366 -19.66 9.60 -29.91
CA VAL A 366 -19.18 10.69 -29.04
C VAL A 366 -19.09 12.03 -29.79
N LEU A 367 -19.00 12.01 -31.13
CA LEU A 367 -18.88 13.22 -31.93
C LEU A 367 -20.10 14.15 -31.77
N PRO A 368 -19.92 15.47 -31.57
CA PRO A 368 -21.01 16.45 -31.55
C PRO A 368 -21.90 16.38 -32.79
N GLN A 369 -23.22 16.58 -32.61
CA GLN A 369 -24.19 16.52 -33.72
C GLN A 369 -23.87 17.51 -34.84
N SER A 370 -23.34 18.69 -34.51
CA SER A 370 -22.91 19.69 -35.50
C SER A 370 -21.82 19.17 -36.44
N LEU A 371 -20.83 18.46 -35.90
CA LEU A 371 -19.79 17.83 -36.70
C LEU A 371 -20.31 16.65 -37.53
N ARG A 372 -21.27 15.89 -37.00
CA ARG A 372 -21.91 14.80 -37.78
C ARG A 372 -22.70 15.32 -38.96
N SER A 373 -23.44 16.41 -38.79
CA SER A 373 -24.17 17.01 -39.90
C SER A 373 -23.20 17.55 -40.96
N THR A 374 -22.14 18.23 -40.57
CA THR A 374 -21.14 18.75 -41.53
C THR A 374 -20.44 17.62 -42.27
N LEU A 375 -19.95 16.60 -41.55
CA LEU A 375 -19.32 15.43 -42.18
C LEU A 375 -20.31 14.66 -43.06
N GLY A 376 -21.56 14.51 -42.63
CA GLY A 376 -22.62 13.88 -43.41
C GLY A 376 -22.86 14.63 -44.72
N THR A 377 -22.96 15.96 -44.68
CA THR A 377 -23.11 16.78 -45.88
C THR A 377 -21.88 16.70 -46.80
N THR A 378 -20.65 16.71 -46.26
CA THR A 378 -19.44 16.59 -47.08
C THR A 378 -19.30 15.20 -47.72
N ILE A 379 -19.68 14.14 -47.01
CA ILE A 379 -19.70 12.78 -47.53
C ILE A 379 -20.76 12.66 -48.64
N GLN A 380 -21.94 13.24 -48.43
CA GLN A 380 -23.02 13.20 -49.41
C GLN A 380 -22.67 14.01 -50.67
N GLU A 381 -22.07 15.20 -50.52
CA GLU A 381 -21.62 16.04 -51.63
C GLU A 381 -20.49 15.35 -52.44
N SER A 382 -19.53 14.69 -51.78
CA SER A 382 -18.47 13.95 -52.47
C SER A 382 -18.97 12.69 -53.19
N LEU A 383 -19.93 11.97 -52.61
CA LEU A 383 -20.59 10.84 -53.26
C LEU A 383 -21.47 11.29 -54.45
N ASP A 384 -22.16 12.43 -54.33
CA ASP A 384 -23.01 12.97 -55.39
C ASP A 384 -22.14 13.43 -56.59
N ILE A 385 -21.02 14.11 -56.33
CA ILE A 385 -20.02 14.49 -57.36
C ILE A 385 -19.45 13.24 -58.06
N GLN A 386 -19.17 12.17 -57.32
CA GLN A 386 -18.68 10.91 -57.91
C GLN A 386 -19.76 10.23 -58.76
N SER A 387 -21.02 10.29 -58.34
CA SER A 387 -22.14 9.72 -59.09
C SER A 387 -22.41 10.49 -60.39
N GLN A 388 -22.36 11.83 -60.35
CA GLN A 388 -22.55 12.69 -61.51
C GLN A 388 -21.40 12.60 -62.53
N THR A 389 -20.15 12.52 -62.07
CA THR A 389 -18.99 12.30 -62.96
C THR A 389 -19.03 10.93 -63.65
N THR A 390 -19.53 9.90 -62.96
CA THR A 390 -19.70 8.56 -63.56
C THR A 390 -20.83 8.53 -64.59
N VAL A 391 -21.93 9.26 -64.36
CA VAL A 391 -23.04 9.40 -65.31
C VAL A 391 -22.64 10.20 -66.55
N ILE A 392 -21.85 11.28 -66.38
CA ILE A 392 -21.32 12.06 -67.51
C ILE A 392 -20.30 11.24 -68.33
N ALA A 393 -19.47 10.42 -67.69
CA ALA A 393 -18.54 9.52 -68.37
C ALA A 393 -19.25 8.40 -69.16
N LEU A 394 -20.44 7.96 -68.73
CA LEU A 394 -21.25 6.97 -69.46
C LEU A 394 -22.07 7.59 -70.60
N LEU A 395 -22.38 8.89 -70.53
CA LEU A 395 -23.14 9.64 -71.54
C LEU A 395 -22.26 10.29 -72.62
N LEU A 396 -20.93 10.40 -72.42
CA LEU A 396 -20.02 10.78 -73.50
C LEU A 396 -19.69 9.54 -74.36
N PRO A 397 -20.09 9.47 -75.64
CA PRO A 397 -19.62 8.43 -76.54
C PRO A 397 -18.10 8.59 -76.70
N THR A 398 -17.36 7.52 -76.43
CA THR A 398 -15.92 7.41 -76.70
C THR A 398 -15.64 7.86 -78.13
N PRO A 399 -14.75 8.85 -78.37
CA PRO A 399 -14.41 9.22 -79.74
C PRO A 399 -13.70 8.03 -80.40
N ALA A 400 -14.34 7.52 -81.46
CA ALA A 400 -13.82 6.44 -82.28
C ALA A 400 -12.38 6.75 -82.70
N ARG A 401 -11.48 5.85 -82.31
CA ARG A 401 -10.08 5.81 -82.73
C ARG A 401 -10.05 5.67 -84.25
N ARG A 402 -9.89 6.78 -84.98
CA ARG A 402 -9.58 6.76 -86.42
C ARG A 402 -8.24 6.08 -86.61
N LEU A 403 -8.27 4.82 -87.03
CA LEU A 403 -7.17 4.18 -87.74
C LEU A 403 -7.17 4.78 -89.16
N THR A 404 -6.14 5.55 -89.48
CA THR A 404 -5.76 5.82 -90.86
C THR A 404 -4.32 5.34 -91.04
N LEU A 405 -4.17 4.49 -92.05
CA LEU A 405 -2.95 3.95 -92.65
C LEU A 405 -1.92 5.03 -92.99
#